data_AF-A0A0J9ERG6-F1
#
_entry.id   AF-A0A0J9ERG6-F1
#
_cell.length_a   1.000
_cell.length_b   1.000
_cell.length_c   1.000
_cell.angle_alpha   90.00
_cell.angle_beta   90.00
_cell.angle_gamma   90.00
#
_symmetry.space_group_name_H-M   'P 1'
#
loop_
_entity.id
_entity.type
_entity.pdbx_description
1 polymer ?
#
loop_
_entity_poly.entity_id
_entity_poly.type
_entity_poly.pdbx_seq_one_letter_code
_entity_poly.pdbx_strand_id
1 'polypeptide(L)'
;SLCKIYFYQKSENLIFSKIIFTCLVCEIDERNHQFQHSILDIIQVAAESTLITLFKYDVKIMTHHSHVILTMRDTQLVMNIAKTLR
;
A
#
# COMPACT_ATOMS: atom_id res chain seq x y z
N SER A 1 7.29 14.47 8.75
CA SER A 1 7.72 14.65 10.15
C SER A 1 7.48 13.40 10.97
N LEU A 2 8.47 13.01 11.77
CA LEU A 2 8.51 11.77 12.58
C LEU A 2 7.24 11.51 13.40
N CYS A 3 6.56 12.54 13.92
CA CYS A 3 5.33 12.37 14.69
C CYS A 3 4.20 11.66 13.92
N LYS A 4 4.06 11.92 12.61
CA LYS A 4 3.05 11.23 11.78
C LYS A 4 3.38 9.74 11.62
N ILE A 5 4.66 9.42 11.42
CA ILE A 5 5.13 8.04 11.31
C ILE A 5 4.84 7.28 12.60
N TYR A 6 5.20 7.86 13.75
CA TYR A 6 4.93 7.26 15.05
C TYR A 6 3.43 7.04 15.29
N PHE A 7 2.60 8.02 14.94
CA PHE A 7 1.15 7.92 15.07
C PHE A 7 0.58 6.74 14.27
N TYR A 8 0.94 6.63 12.98
CA TYR A 8 0.42 5.56 12.12
C TYR A 8 1.02 4.18 12.46
N GLN A 9 2.28 4.10 12.91
CA GLN A 9 2.88 2.83 13.36
C GLN A 9 2.23 2.27 14.63
N LYS A 10 1.67 3.13 15.49
CA LYS A 10 0.96 2.72 16.71
C LYS A 10 -0.52 2.38 16.46
N SER A 11 -1.05 2.78 15.31
CA SER A 11 -2.46 2.57 14.95
C SER A 11 -2.63 1.28 14.14
N GLU A 12 -3.67 0.52 14.44
CA GLU A 12 -4.11 -0.64 13.65
C GLU A 12 -5.23 -0.29 12.66
N ASN A 13 -5.66 0.98 12.62
CA ASN A 13 -6.70 1.43 11.70
C ASN A 13 -6.22 1.45 10.26
N LEU A 14 -7.11 1.07 9.35
CA LEU A 14 -6.95 1.26 7.91
C LEU A 14 -6.80 2.75 7.58
N ILE A 15 -5.91 3.03 6.64
CA ILE A 15 -5.53 4.37 6.20
C ILE A 15 -6.53 4.89 5.16
N PHE A 16 -7.02 4.06 4.25
CA PHE A 16 -7.93 4.51 3.21
C PHE A 16 -9.37 4.63 3.70
N SER A 17 -10.08 5.63 3.18
CA SER A 17 -11.53 5.74 3.38
C SER A 17 -12.23 4.59 2.68
N LYS A 18 -13.09 3.85 3.41
CA LYS A 18 -13.85 2.71 2.90
C LYS A 18 -14.67 3.04 1.65
N ILE A 19 -15.29 4.23 1.65
CA ILE A 19 -16.16 4.67 0.53
C ILE A 19 -15.32 4.82 -0.73
N ILE A 20 -14.20 5.54 -0.63
CA ILE A 20 -13.30 5.79 -1.77
C ILE A 20 -12.70 4.48 -2.28
N PHE A 21 -12.26 3.61 -1.36
CA PHE A 21 -11.69 2.32 -1.72
C PHE A 21 -12.72 1.42 -2.41
N THR A 22 -13.96 1.40 -1.94
CA THR A 22 -15.05 0.64 -2.58
C THR A 22 -15.33 1.15 -4.00
N CYS A 23 -15.41 2.48 -4.19
CA CYS A 23 -15.56 3.05 -5.52
C CYS A 23 -14.43 2.61 -6.47
N LEU A 24 -13.18 2.63 -6.00
CA LEU A 24 -12.03 2.17 -6.78
C LEU A 24 -12.14 0.70 -7.17
N VAL A 25 -12.54 -0.19 -6.24
CA VAL A 25 -12.72 -1.61 -6.54
C VAL A 25 -13.81 -1.82 -7.59
N CYS A 26 -14.94 -1.13 -7.47
CA CYS A 26 -16.03 -1.21 -8.45
C CYS A 26 -15.61 -0.67 -9.84
N GLU A 27 -14.80 0.39 -9.87
CA GLU A 27 -14.27 0.96 -11.11
C GLU A 27 -13.32 -0.02 -11.82
N ILE A 28 -12.46 -0.72 -11.06
CA ILE A 28 -11.51 -1.71 -11.59
C ILE A 28 -12.22 -2.99 -12.06
N ASP A 29 -13.25 -3.44 -11.34
CA ASP A 29 -13.92 -4.70 -11.64
C ASP A 29 -14.69 -4.69 -12.98
N GLU A 30 -14.99 -3.52 -13.55
CA GLU A 30 -15.68 -3.23 -14.84
C GLU A 30 -17.07 -3.89 -15.03
N ARG A 31 -17.34 -5.01 -14.36
CA ARG A 31 -18.47 -5.91 -14.56
C ARG A 31 -19.61 -5.67 -13.56
N ASN A 32 -19.55 -4.61 -12.76
CA ASN A 32 -20.56 -4.30 -11.75
C ASN A 32 -20.91 -5.52 -10.87
N HIS A 33 -19.92 -6.34 -10.49
CA HIS A 33 -20.21 -7.40 -9.53
C HIS A 33 -20.60 -6.76 -8.20
N GLN A 34 -21.70 -7.24 -7.62
CA GLN A 34 -22.08 -6.84 -6.27
C GLN A 34 -21.19 -7.58 -5.28
N PHE A 35 -20.15 -6.90 -4.80
CA PHE A 35 -19.30 -7.42 -3.74
C PHE A 35 -20.05 -7.40 -2.40
N GLN A 36 -19.88 -8.46 -1.61
CA GLN A 36 -20.29 -8.43 -0.20
C GLN A 36 -19.38 -7.44 0.55
N HIS A 37 -19.93 -6.75 1.56
CA HIS A 37 -19.16 -5.81 2.38
C HIS A 37 -17.94 -6.47 3.03
N SER A 38 -18.08 -7.72 3.50
CA SER A 38 -16.96 -8.49 4.08
C SER A 38 -15.83 -8.75 3.08
N ILE A 39 -16.15 -8.95 1.80
CA ILE A 39 -15.15 -9.12 0.74
C ILE A 39 -14.38 -7.82 0.53
N LEU A 40 -15.08 -6.69 0.46
CA LEU A 40 -14.46 -5.36 0.29
C LEU A 40 -13.51 -5.02 1.45
N ASP A 41 -13.90 -5.34 2.69
CA ASP A 41 -13.04 -5.16 3.87
C ASP A 41 -11.75 -5.99 3.75
N ILE A 42 -11.86 -7.26 3.34
CA ILE A 42 -10.69 -8.15 3.16
C ILE A 42 -9.77 -7.62 2.05
N ILE A 43 -10.34 -7.17 0.92
CA ILE A 43 -9.57 -6.58 -0.18
C ILE A 43 -8.83 -5.33 0.30
N GLN A 44 -9.48 -4.47 1.09
CA GLN A 44 -8.85 -3.27 1.63
C GLN A 44 -7.69 -3.62 2.57
N VAL A 45 -7.91 -4.54 3.52
CA VAL A 45 -6.86 -5.01 4.44
C VAL A 45 -5.66 -5.58 3.67
N ALA A 46 -5.91 -6.39 2.64
CA ALA A 46 -4.86 -6.98 1.83
C ALA A 46 -4.09 -5.93 1.01
N ALA A 47 -4.80 -4.96 0.41
CA ALA A 47 -4.19 -3.90 -0.37
C ALA A 47 -3.30 -2.99 0.49
N GLU A 48 -3.79 -2.55 1.65
CA GLU A 48 -3.01 -1.70 2.56
C GLU A 48 -1.81 -2.45 3.15
N SER A 49 -1.98 -3.71 3.53
CA SER A 49 -0.87 -4.55 4.01
C SER A 49 0.23 -4.73 2.96
N THR A 50 -0.18 -4.88 1.69
CA THR A 50 0.75 -4.98 0.55
C THR A 50 1.52 -3.67 0.37
N LEU A 51 0.83 -2.53 0.41
CA LEU A 51 1.45 -1.21 0.27
C LEU A 51 2.39 -0.89 1.44
N ILE A 52 2.01 -1.18 2.68
CA ILE A 52 2.88 -1.01 3.86
C ILE A 52 4.16 -1.83 3.70
N THR A 53 4.03 -3.07 3.22
CA THR A 53 5.19 -3.94 2.96
C THR A 53 6.09 -3.35 1.87
N LEU A 54 5.52 -2.86 0.77
CA LEU A 54 6.25 -2.19 -0.30
C LEU A 54 7.02 -0.98 0.24
N PHE A 55 6.33 -0.07 0.95
CA PHE A 55 6.96 1.12 1.53
C PHE A 55 8.08 0.80 2.54
N LYS A 56 7.97 -0.32 3.27
CA LYS A 56 9.04 -0.78 4.16
C LYS A 56 10.32 -1.13 3.40
N TYR A 57 10.21 -1.75 2.23
CA TYR A 57 11.38 -2.06 1.39
C TYR A 57 11.91 -0.82 0.67
N ASP A 58 11.02 0.04 0.19
CA ASP A 58 11.36 1.33 -0.40
C ASP A 58 12.20 2.19 0.55
N VAL A 59 11.82 2.27 1.83
CA VAL A 59 12.60 2.98 2.86
C VAL A 59 13.99 2.35 3.05
N LYS A 60 14.12 1.02 2.98
CA LYS A 60 15.43 0.35 3.07
C LYS A 60 16.33 0.72 1.89
N ILE A 61 15.80 0.71 0.66
CA ILE A 61 16.54 1.11 -0.55
C ILE A 61 16.96 2.57 -0.45
N MET A 62 16.04 3.45 -0.03
CA MET A 62 16.34 4.86 0.20
C MET A 62 17.50 5.04 1.20
N THR A 63 17.50 4.32 2.33
CA THR A 63 18.61 4.36 3.29
C THR A 63 19.92 3.79 2.74
N HIS A 64 19.85 2.74 1.91
CA HIS A 64 21.02 2.14 1.26
C HIS A 64 21.71 3.15 0.31
N HIS A 65 20.93 3.97 -0.38
CA HIS A 65 21.44 5.03 -1.26
C HIS A 65 21.70 6.36 -0.55
N SER A 66 21.63 6.41 0.80
CA SER A 66 21.82 7.63 1.60
C SER A 66 20.90 8.79 1.20
N HIS A 67 19.70 8.48 0.69
CA HIS A 67 18.66 9.46 0.40
C HIS A 67 17.68 9.60 1.58
N VAL A 68 16.96 10.71 1.61
CA VAL A 68 15.90 10.98 2.59
C VAL A 68 14.53 11.21 1.94
N ILE A 69 14.49 11.19 0.61
CA ILE A 69 13.29 11.35 -0.21
C ILE A 69 13.10 10.05 -1.00
N LEU A 70 11.94 9.44 -0.83
CA LEU A 70 11.54 8.30 -1.64
C LEU A 70 11.14 8.77 -3.03
N THR A 71 11.67 8.13 -4.06
CA THR A 71 11.35 8.45 -5.46
C THR A 71 10.69 7.27 -6.16
N MET A 72 10.04 7.56 -7.30
CA MET A 72 9.45 6.52 -8.14
C MET A 72 10.46 5.46 -8.61
N ARG A 73 11.76 5.83 -8.72
CA ARG A 73 12.82 4.89 -9.10
C ARG A 73 13.08 3.84 -8.03
N ASP A 74 12.98 4.21 -6.76
CA ASP A 74 13.16 3.28 -5.64
C ASP A 74 12.04 2.23 -5.63
N THR A 75 10.78 2.68 -5.78
CA THR A 75 9.62 1.77 -5.87
C THR A 75 9.70 0.87 -7.10
N GLN A 76 10.11 1.40 -8.26
CA GLN A 76 10.33 0.59 -9.47
C GLN A 76 11.39 -0.50 -9.25
N LEU A 77 12.49 -0.18 -8.57
CA LEU A 77 13.53 -1.14 -8.25
C LEU A 77 13.01 -2.26 -7.34
N VAL A 78 12.29 -1.91 -6.27
CA VAL A 78 11.69 -2.90 -5.36
C VAL A 78 10.69 -3.80 -6.07
N MET A 79 9.82 -3.24 -6.92
CA MET A 79 8.89 -4.02 -7.72
C MET A 79 9.59 -4.97 -8.70
N ASN A 80 10.70 -4.55 -9.30
CA ASN A 80 11.49 -5.42 -10.18
C ASN A 80 12.14 -6.57 -9.41
N ILE A 81 12.72 -6.30 -8.23
CA ILE A 81 13.28 -7.34 -7.36
C ILE A 81 12.18 -8.33 -6.94
N ALA A 82 11.02 -7.84 -6.50
CA ALA A 82 9.90 -8.68 -6.08
C ALA A 82 9.37 -9.57 -7.23
N LYS A 83 9.34 -9.06 -8.46
CA LYS A 83 8.97 -9.83 -9.66
C LYS A 83 9.97 -10.95 -9.95
N THR A 84 11.28 -10.70 -9.79
CA THR A 84 12.32 -11.72 -10.05
C THR A 84 12.33 -12.83 -9.01
N LEU A 85 11.92 -12.54 -7.77
CA LEU A 85 11.87 -13.51 -6.68
C LEU A 85 10.61 -14.40 -6.69
N ARG A 86 9.63 -14.09 -7.53
CA ARG A 86 8.38 -14.83 -7.69
C ARG A 86 8.43 -15.73 -8.91
#